data_AF-A0A8D8VF46-F1
#
_entry.id   AF-A0A8D8VF46-F1
#
_cell.length_a   1.000
_cell.length_b   1.000
_cell.length_c   1.000
_cell.angle_alpha   90.00
_cell.angle_beta   90.00
_cell.angle_gamma   90.00
#
_symmetry.space_group_name_H-M   'P 1'
#
loop_
_entity.id
_entity.type
_entity.pdbx_description
1 polymer ?
#
loop_
_entity_poly.entity_id
_entity_poly.type
_entity_poly.pdbx_seq_one_letter_code
_entity_poly.pdbx_strand_id
1 'polypeptide(L)'
;MQGVKRPIFVVGNKIDAIPSDRRGWLKHAEQALRDALPAKANVKDVTFISAKTGYGVEELITKIFKIWQLRGDVYLVGCTNVGKSTLFNAFLQSDMCKAKASDLVRRATTSPWPGTTLNLLKFPIMRPNPHQMHVRNLRLRKLAKLVKQENDLYEIQKRAYKWKDIQIKSLVGHIGRSFTPEKPAKDENDLSVEKINHNRLVSRDFLDEKSNLFALGKWCYDTPGTVQPDQVIHLLTTEELVLTLPKSVICPRVFNIRPGQTLFIAGLGRVDFVESTENLSLRFAVMASIELPITVCYTQHAEEIYNSLLGTQAFRVPCGSSERLKQWPALEGREISLMAREEPNSISADLVLSSAGWVGVNMTPGQMAKFHCWTPEGRGIYVRSTPLQKYIHLLRGNKPRDCIMYDMPELHEDDEEE
;
A
#
# COMPACT_ATOMS: atom_id res chain seq x y z
N MET A 1 -12.08 16.62 -15.87
CA MET A 1 -13.41 16.01 -16.13
C MET A 1 -13.41 14.92 -17.24
N GLN A 2 -12.39 14.06 -17.34
CA GLN A 2 -12.41 12.93 -18.30
C GLN A 2 -13.02 11.63 -17.74
N GLY A 3 -13.19 11.54 -16.42
CA GLY A 3 -13.59 10.30 -15.72
C GLY A 3 -15.08 9.91 -15.80
N VAL A 4 -15.93 10.75 -16.39
CA VAL A 4 -17.38 10.47 -16.49
C VAL A 4 -17.69 9.54 -17.66
N LYS A 5 -16.94 9.64 -18.77
CA LYS A 5 -17.18 8.86 -20.00
C LYS A 5 -16.31 7.62 -20.10
N ARG A 6 -15.08 7.65 -19.59
CA ARG A 6 -14.12 6.53 -19.70
C ARG A 6 -14.27 5.56 -18.52
N PRO A 7 -14.20 4.23 -18.74
CA PRO A 7 -14.23 3.26 -17.65
C PRO A 7 -12.95 3.37 -16.81
N ILE A 8 -13.09 3.42 -15.49
CA ILE A 8 -11.99 3.54 -14.54
C ILE A 8 -11.92 2.26 -13.70
N PHE A 9 -10.71 1.73 -13.54
CA PHE A 9 -10.40 0.72 -12.53
C PHE A 9 -9.61 1.43 -11.44
N VAL A 10 -10.10 1.38 -10.21
CA VAL A 10 -9.37 1.92 -9.06
C VAL A 10 -8.59 0.78 -8.42
N VAL A 11 -7.29 0.96 -8.31
CA VAL A 11 -6.38 -0.08 -7.82
C VAL A 11 -5.71 0.46 -6.55
N GLY A 12 -6.05 -0.13 -5.40
CA GLY A 12 -5.38 0.15 -4.13
C GLY A 12 -4.10 -0.68 -4.04
N ASN A 13 -2.94 -0.07 -4.26
CA ASN A 13 -1.65 -0.77 -4.19
C ASN A 13 -1.09 -0.77 -2.75
N LYS A 14 -0.06 -1.60 -2.52
CA LYS A 14 0.67 -1.74 -1.24
C LYS A 14 -0.17 -2.32 -0.10
N ILE A 15 -1.15 -3.15 -0.42
CA ILE A 15 -1.97 -3.83 0.61
C ILE A 15 -1.14 -4.76 1.51
N ASP A 16 0.03 -5.20 1.03
CA ASP A 16 1.01 -5.98 1.80
C ASP A 16 1.55 -5.22 3.02
N ALA A 17 1.56 -3.89 3.01
CA ALA A 17 2.00 -3.11 4.16
C ALA A 17 0.92 -3.00 5.27
N ILE A 18 -0.32 -3.46 5.01
CA ILE A 18 -1.44 -3.29 5.92
C ILE A 18 -1.75 -4.63 6.60
N PRO A 19 -1.75 -4.71 7.94
CA PRO A 19 -2.02 -5.95 8.65
C PRO A 19 -3.48 -6.39 8.50
N SER A 20 -3.76 -7.68 8.67
CA SER A 20 -5.14 -8.16 8.70
C SER A 20 -5.78 -7.97 10.07
N ASP A 21 -6.95 -7.31 10.18
CA ASP A 21 -7.65 -7.17 11.48
C ASP A 21 -8.55 -8.38 11.82
N ARG A 22 -9.48 -8.74 10.93
CA ARG A 22 -10.47 -9.81 11.06
C ARG A 22 -10.82 -10.39 9.70
N ARG A 23 -11.47 -11.55 9.71
CA ARG A 23 -11.98 -12.17 8.48
C ARG A 23 -12.91 -11.19 7.74
N GLY A 24 -12.63 -10.94 6.46
CA GLY A 24 -13.43 -10.06 5.62
C GLY A 24 -13.01 -8.59 5.62
N TRP A 25 -11.93 -8.22 6.32
CA TRP A 25 -11.44 -6.84 6.36
C TRP A 25 -11.15 -6.22 4.99
N LEU A 26 -10.63 -7.02 4.05
CA LEU A 26 -10.37 -6.56 2.67
C LEU A 26 -11.66 -6.08 1.99
N LYS A 27 -12.78 -6.78 2.16
CA LYS A 27 -14.07 -6.37 1.58
C LYS A 27 -14.56 -5.06 2.20
N HIS A 28 -14.36 -4.91 3.51
CA HIS A 28 -14.69 -3.66 4.21
C HIS A 28 -13.80 -2.52 3.74
N ALA A 29 -12.49 -2.73 3.62
CA ALA A 29 -11.55 -1.76 3.08
C ALA A 29 -11.91 -1.37 1.63
N GLU A 30 -12.39 -2.32 0.81
CA GLU A 30 -12.84 -2.04 -0.55
C GLU A 30 -14.08 -1.14 -0.53
N GLN A 31 -15.00 -1.38 0.39
CA GLN A 31 -16.15 -0.51 0.59
C GLN A 31 -15.73 0.89 1.07
N ALA A 32 -14.81 0.98 2.03
CA ALA A 32 -14.28 2.25 2.51
C ALA A 32 -13.62 3.06 1.38
N LEU A 33 -12.88 2.38 0.49
CA LEU A 33 -12.32 3.01 -0.70
C LEU A 33 -13.41 3.45 -1.68
N ARG A 34 -14.45 2.63 -1.91
CA ARG A 34 -15.60 3.00 -2.76
C ARG A 34 -16.35 4.22 -2.23
N ASP A 35 -16.57 4.30 -0.91
CA ASP A 35 -17.24 5.42 -0.25
C ASP A 35 -16.45 6.73 -0.42
N ALA A 36 -15.11 6.64 -0.47
CA ALA A 36 -14.22 7.79 -0.67
C ALA A 36 -14.12 8.26 -2.13
N LEU A 37 -14.63 7.47 -3.10
CA LEU A 37 -14.55 7.82 -4.51
C LEU A 37 -15.66 8.82 -4.90
N PRO A 38 -15.39 9.74 -5.85
CA PRO A 38 -16.39 10.69 -6.30
C PRO A 38 -17.54 9.97 -7.04
N ALA A 39 -18.78 10.24 -6.63
CA ALA A 39 -19.98 9.60 -7.18
C ALA A 39 -20.15 9.74 -8.70
N LYS A 40 -19.56 10.78 -9.32
CA LYS A 40 -19.65 11.04 -10.76
C LYS A 40 -18.64 10.25 -11.61
N ALA A 41 -17.70 9.53 -11.01
CA ALA A 41 -16.70 8.77 -11.75
C ALA A 41 -17.25 7.42 -12.26
N ASN A 42 -16.95 7.06 -13.50
CA ASN A 42 -17.35 5.79 -14.10
C ASN A 42 -16.44 4.63 -13.65
N VAL A 43 -16.45 4.35 -12.35
CA VAL A 43 -15.66 3.29 -11.72
C VAL A 43 -16.31 1.94 -12.00
N LYS A 44 -15.61 1.07 -12.72
CA LYS A 44 -16.08 -0.28 -13.07
C LYS A 44 -15.73 -1.30 -12.01
N ASP A 45 -14.56 -1.17 -11.41
CA ASP A 45 -14.10 -2.09 -10.38
C ASP A 45 -13.12 -1.37 -9.43
N VAL A 46 -13.06 -1.87 -8.20
CA VAL A 46 -12.13 -1.47 -7.15
C VAL A 46 -11.50 -2.74 -6.62
N THR A 47 -10.17 -2.84 -6.66
CA THR A 47 -9.42 -4.02 -6.22
C THR A 47 -8.16 -3.59 -5.48
N PHE A 48 -7.84 -4.27 -4.38
CA PHE A 48 -6.53 -4.14 -3.74
C PHE A 48 -5.52 -5.11 -4.33
N ILE A 49 -4.28 -4.64 -4.47
CA ILE A 49 -3.15 -5.44 -4.93
C ILE A 49 -1.91 -5.12 -4.11
N SER A 50 -0.94 -6.02 -4.19
CA SER A 50 0.46 -5.68 -3.97
C SER A 50 1.23 -5.92 -5.26
N ALA A 51 1.67 -4.84 -5.89
CA ALA A 51 2.56 -4.94 -7.04
C ALA A 51 3.95 -5.48 -6.66
N LYS A 52 4.35 -5.35 -5.38
CA LYS A 52 5.63 -5.85 -4.86
C LYS A 52 5.60 -7.37 -4.71
N THR A 53 4.57 -7.89 -4.04
CA THR A 53 4.46 -9.32 -3.74
C THR A 53 3.67 -10.11 -4.78
N GLY A 54 3.03 -9.44 -5.74
CA GLY A 54 2.18 -10.05 -6.76
C GLY A 54 0.75 -10.38 -6.31
N TYR A 55 0.40 -10.14 -5.04
CA TYR A 55 -0.95 -10.37 -4.52
C TYR A 55 -2.00 -9.58 -5.30
N GLY A 56 -3.10 -10.25 -5.68
CA GLY A 56 -4.24 -9.63 -6.37
C GLY A 56 -4.01 -9.20 -7.83
N VAL A 57 -2.77 -9.22 -8.33
CA VAL A 57 -2.45 -8.76 -9.69
C VAL A 57 -3.10 -9.63 -10.76
N GLU A 58 -3.09 -10.96 -10.60
CA GLU A 58 -3.71 -11.89 -11.56
C GLU A 58 -5.25 -11.80 -11.58
N GLU A 59 -5.85 -11.50 -10.43
CA GLU A 59 -7.28 -11.22 -10.32
C GLU A 59 -7.63 -9.90 -11.02
N LEU A 60 -6.84 -8.86 -10.82
CA LEU A 60 -6.97 -7.58 -11.51
C LEU A 60 -6.91 -7.76 -13.02
N ILE A 61 -5.93 -8.52 -13.55
CA ILE A 61 -5.83 -8.81 -14.99
C ILE A 61 -7.08 -9.54 -15.49
N THR A 62 -7.61 -10.48 -14.71
CA THR A 62 -8.82 -11.22 -15.07
C THR A 62 -10.04 -10.29 -15.14
N LYS A 63 -10.19 -9.37 -14.17
CA LYS A 63 -11.24 -8.35 -14.16
C LYS A 63 -11.09 -7.38 -15.33
N ILE A 64 -9.86 -6.95 -15.64
CA ILE A 64 -9.55 -6.12 -16.80
C ILE A 64 -9.98 -6.83 -18.08
N PHE A 65 -9.54 -8.06 -18.33
CA PHE A 65 -9.93 -8.78 -19.56
C PHE A 65 -11.45 -8.97 -19.69
N LYS A 66 -12.15 -9.23 -18.58
CA LYS A 66 -13.61 -9.39 -18.56
C LYS A 66 -14.36 -8.10 -18.93
N ILE A 67 -13.94 -6.96 -18.37
CA ILE A 67 -14.66 -5.68 -18.48
C ILE A 67 -14.17 -4.87 -19.69
N TRP A 68 -12.85 -4.83 -19.93
CA TRP A 68 -12.24 -4.06 -21.01
C TRP A 68 -12.60 -4.60 -22.40
N GLN A 69 -12.86 -5.91 -22.52
CA GLN A 69 -13.24 -6.58 -23.78
C GLN A 69 -12.37 -6.15 -24.98
N LEU A 70 -11.09 -5.84 -24.74
CA LEU A 70 -10.11 -5.41 -25.75
C LEU A 70 -10.44 -4.07 -26.45
N ARG A 71 -11.27 -3.21 -25.84
CA ARG A 71 -11.69 -1.92 -26.39
C ARG A 71 -10.74 -0.79 -25.99
N GLY A 72 -9.97 -0.29 -26.95
CA GLY A 72 -9.07 0.86 -26.76
C GLY A 72 -7.79 0.51 -26.02
N ASP A 73 -6.99 1.51 -25.66
CA ASP A 73 -5.75 1.35 -24.91
C ASP A 73 -5.95 1.47 -23.40
N VAL A 74 -4.99 0.99 -22.62
CA VAL A 74 -4.98 1.07 -21.15
C VAL A 74 -3.93 2.07 -20.72
N TYR A 75 -4.28 2.98 -19.80
CA TYR A 75 -3.38 3.99 -19.27
C TYR A 75 -3.28 3.85 -17.76
N LEU A 76 -2.07 3.68 -17.25
CA LEU A 76 -1.80 3.71 -15.81
C LEU A 76 -1.62 5.16 -15.38
N VAL A 77 -2.52 5.65 -14.52
CA VAL A 77 -2.50 7.02 -14.01
C VAL A 77 -2.44 6.97 -12.48
N GLY A 78 -1.58 7.79 -11.88
CA GLY A 78 -1.45 7.87 -10.43
C GLY A 78 -0.41 8.90 -10.01
N CYS A 79 -0.37 9.19 -8.71
CA CYS A 79 0.65 10.08 -8.17
C CYS A 79 2.04 9.43 -8.20
N THR A 80 3.09 10.22 -7.98
CA THR A 80 4.43 9.67 -7.71
C THR A 80 4.42 8.77 -6.46
N ASN A 81 5.29 7.76 -6.41
CA ASN A 81 5.46 6.84 -5.27
C ASN A 81 4.28 5.92 -4.91
N VAL A 82 3.19 5.90 -5.69
CA VAL A 82 2.07 4.95 -5.51
C VAL A 82 2.40 3.51 -5.96
N GLY A 83 3.51 3.30 -6.67
CA GLY A 83 3.94 2.00 -7.20
C GLY A 83 3.42 1.68 -8.61
N LYS A 84 3.09 2.71 -9.39
CA LYS A 84 2.66 2.62 -10.79
C LYS A 84 3.66 1.83 -11.67
N SER A 85 4.95 2.17 -11.61
CA SER A 85 5.99 1.48 -12.39
C SER A 85 6.23 0.04 -11.91
N THR A 86 6.06 -0.23 -10.61
CA THR A 86 6.06 -1.61 -10.07
C THR A 86 4.91 -2.43 -10.66
N LEU A 87 3.70 -1.84 -10.72
CA LEU A 87 2.54 -2.50 -11.34
C LEU A 87 2.73 -2.71 -12.85
N PHE A 88 3.31 -1.73 -13.55
CA PHE A 88 3.65 -1.88 -14.96
C PHE A 88 4.60 -3.06 -15.19
N ASN A 89 5.64 -3.18 -14.35
CA ASN A 89 6.57 -4.31 -14.39
C ASN A 89 5.90 -5.65 -14.05
N ALA A 90 4.95 -5.66 -13.11
CA ALA A 90 4.13 -6.83 -12.81
C ALA A 90 3.29 -7.25 -14.04
N PHE A 91 2.69 -6.28 -14.74
CA PHE A 91 1.94 -6.54 -15.97
C PHE A 91 2.84 -7.06 -17.11
N LEU A 92 4.06 -6.53 -17.25
CA LEU A 92 5.03 -7.04 -18.22
C LEU A 92 5.40 -8.51 -18.01
N GLN A 93 5.44 -8.95 -16.76
CA GLN A 93 5.79 -10.34 -16.41
C GLN A 93 4.61 -11.29 -16.52
N SER A 94 3.38 -10.77 -16.41
CA SER A 94 2.14 -11.55 -16.50
C SER A 94 1.68 -11.87 -17.93
N ASP A 95 0.59 -12.63 -18.02
CA ASP A 95 -0.17 -12.91 -19.26
C ASP A 95 -0.76 -11.65 -19.94
N MET A 96 -0.72 -10.47 -19.31
CA MET A 96 -1.19 -9.25 -19.94
C MET A 96 -0.29 -8.81 -21.11
N CYS A 97 1.00 -9.10 -21.04
CA CYS A 97 1.97 -8.78 -22.08
C CYS A 97 2.03 -9.89 -23.14
N LYS A 98 2.12 -9.53 -24.43
CA LYS A 98 2.39 -10.53 -25.48
C LYS A 98 3.78 -11.16 -25.25
N ALA A 99 3.84 -12.49 -25.21
CA ALA A 99 5.04 -13.27 -24.84
C ALA A 99 6.33 -12.88 -25.61
N LYS A 100 6.22 -12.45 -26.88
CA LYS A 100 7.36 -12.02 -27.70
C LYS A 100 7.90 -10.62 -27.35
N ALA A 101 7.20 -9.81 -26.54
CA ALA A 101 7.53 -8.41 -26.29
C ALA A 101 8.25 -8.15 -24.96
N SER A 102 8.24 -9.10 -24.01
CA SER A 102 8.82 -8.83 -22.68
C SER A 102 10.33 -8.74 -22.65
N ASP A 103 10.99 -9.51 -23.52
CA ASP A 103 12.45 -9.52 -23.63
C ASP A 103 12.95 -8.26 -24.36
N LEU A 104 12.08 -7.65 -25.17
CA LEU A 104 12.33 -6.36 -25.83
C LEU A 104 12.08 -5.17 -24.92
N VAL A 105 11.01 -5.19 -24.10
CA VAL A 105 10.68 -4.07 -23.20
C VAL A 105 11.63 -4.00 -22.00
N ARG A 106 12.07 -5.14 -21.43
CA ARG A 106 13.06 -5.16 -20.32
C ARG A 106 14.39 -4.52 -20.68
N ARG A 107 14.78 -4.50 -21.96
CA ARG A 107 16.02 -3.88 -22.42
C ARG A 107 15.94 -2.34 -22.54
N ALA A 108 14.76 -1.75 -22.40
CA ALA A 108 14.54 -0.32 -22.63
C ALA A 108 14.39 0.53 -21.36
N THR A 109 14.38 -0.05 -20.15
CA THR A 109 13.79 0.63 -18.97
C THR A 109 14.63 0.74 -17.69
N THR A 110 15.93 0.48 -17.70
CA THR A 110 16.76 0.75 -16.51
C THR A 110 17.43 2.12 -16.61
N SER A 111 16.76 3.18 -16.12
CA SER A 111 17.46 4.40 -15.67
C SER A 111 17.25 4.58 -14.16
N PRO A 112 18.32 4.65 -13.35
CA PRO A 112 18.26 4.65 -11.89
C PRO A 112 17.98 6.03 -11.25
N TRP A 113 17.47 7.02 -11.99
CA TRP A 113 17.39 8.41 -11.50
C TRP A 113 15.96 8.89 -11.21
N PRO A 114 15.74 9.61 -10.09
CA PRO A 114 14.45 10.27 -9.82
C PRO A 114 14.31 11.50 -10.73
N GLY A 115 13.27 11.49 -11.57
CA GLY A 115 12.98 12.57 -12.51
C GLY A 115 13.40 12.26 -13.94
N THR A 116 12.67 11.40 -14.64
CA THR A 116 12.79 11.28 -16.10
C THR A 116 11.45 10.95 -16.74
N THR A 117 11.01 11.82 -17.64
CA THR A 117 9.98 11.53 -18.65
C THR A 117 10.42 12.14 -19.96
N LEU A 118 10.83 11.31 -20.93
CA LEU A 118 10.80 11.71 -22.33
C LEU A 118 10.21 10.64 -23.26
N ASN A 119 10.11 9.36 -22.85
CA ASN A 119 9.37 8.34 -23.60
C ASN A 119 8.33 7.65 -22.71
N LEU A 120 7.04 7.76 -23.07
CA LEU A 120 5.96 6.98 -22.48
C LEU A 120 6.27 5.49 -22.68
N LEU A 121 6.56 4.78 -21.60
CA LEU A 121 6.78 3.34 -21.66
C LEU A 121 5.46 2.66 -22.01
N LYS A 122 5.50 1.75 -22.98
CA LYS A 122 4.31 1.03 -23.43
C LYS A 122 4.64 -0.42 -23.79
N PHE A 123 3.68 -1.31 -23.59
CA PHE A 123 3.77 -2.68 -24.10
C PHE A 123 2.47 -3.11 -24.79
N PRO A 124 2.57 -4.00 -25.80
CA PRO A 124 1.39 -4.49 -26.49
C PRO A 124 0.64 -5.50 -25.62
N ILE A 125 -0.65 -5.23 -25.41
CA ILE A 125 -1.54 -6.08 -24.63
C ILE A 125 -1.89 -7.33 -25.44
N MET A 126 -1.85 -8.48 -24.78
CA MET A 126 -2.25 -9.74 -25.38
C MET A 126 -3.78 -9.83 -25.52
N ARG A 127 -4.23 -10.44 -26.61
CA ARG A 127 -5.64 -10.76 -26.86
C ARG A 127 -5.83 -12.27 -26.69
N PRO A 128 -6.16 -12.75 -25.48
CA PRO A 128 -6.29 -14.17 -25.26
C PRO A 128 -7.55 -14.70 -25.96
N ASN A 129 -7.43 -15.82 -26.66
CA ASN A 129 -8.58 -16.54 -27.22
C ASN A 129 -9.32 -17.34 -26.09
N PRO A 130 -10.55 -17.82 -26.32
CA PRO A 130 -11.31 -18.53 -25.28
C PRO A 130 -10.58 -19.74 -24.67
N HIS A 131 -9.85 -20.49 -25.50
CA HIS A 131 -9.03 -21.62 -25.05
C HIS A 131 -7.88 -21.16 -24.13
N GLN A 132 -7.16 -20.11 -24.50
CA GLN A 132 -6.10 -19.50 -23.70
C GLN A 132 -6.64 -18.98 -22.37
N MET A 133 -7.80 -18.32 -22.36
CA MET A 133 -8.48 -17.93 -21.13
C MET A 133 -8.83 -19.14 -20.26
N HIS A 134 -9.24 -20.26 -20.86
CA HIS A 134 -9.51 -21.50 -20.13
C HIS A 134 -8.24 -22.07 -19.48
N VAL A 135 -7.13 -22.19 -20.22
CA VAL A 135 -5.83 -22.65 -19.71
C VAL A 135 -5.36 -21.78 -18.53
N ARG A 136 -5.43 -20.46 -18.67
CA ARG A 136 -5.10 -19.51 -17.59
C ARG A 136 -6.00 -19.73 -16.37
N ASN A 137 -7.31 -19.86 -16.56
CA ASN A 137 -8.24 -20.11 -15.46
C ASN A 137 -7.96 -21.43 -14.72
N LEU A 138 -7.54 -22.48 -15.44
CA LEU A 138 -7.10 -23.74 -14.82
C LEU A 138 -5.85 -23.55 -13.97
N ARG A 139 -4.85 -22.82 -14.46
CA ARG A 139 -3.63 -22.47 -13.69
C ARG A 139 -3.98 -21.73 -12.41
N LEU A 140 -4.78 -20.67 -12.50
CA LEU A 140 -5.18 -19.86 -11.34
C LEU A 140 -5.97 -20.69 -10.32
N ARG A 141 -6.85 -21.60 -10.76
CA ARG A 141 -7.58 -22.51 -9.86
C ARG A 141 -6.64 -23.49 -9.14
N LYS A 142 -5.61 -24.02 -9.81
CA LYS A 142 -4.60 -24.88 -9.18
C LYS A 142 -3.83 -24.10 -8.11
N LEU A 143 -3.31 -22.92 -8.44
CA LEU A 143 -2.60 -22.06 -7.50
C LEU A 143 -3.45 -21.68 -6.29
N ALA A 144 -4.72 -21.30 -6.50
CA ALA A 144 -5.64 -20.99 -5.40
C ALA A 144 -5.88 -22.17 -4.46
N LYS A 145 -5.87 -23.41 -4.96
CA LYS A 145 -5.96 -24.61 -4.11
C LYS A 145 -4.70 -24.80 -3.27
N LEU A 146 -3.52 -24.63 -3.86
CA LEU A 146 -2.23 -24.74 -3.16
C LEU A 146 -2.12 -23.72 -2.03
N VAL A 147 -2.38 -22.44 -2.33
CA VAL A 147 -2.38 -21.36 -1.33
C VAL A 147 -3.39 -21.64 -0.21
N LYS A 148 -4.55 -22.21 -0.53
CA LYS A 148 -5.52 -22.59 0.49
C LYS A 148 -4.99 -23.70 1.40
N GLN A 149 -4.38 -24.74 0.83
CA GLN A 149 -3.81 -25.86 1.59
C GLN A 149 -2.69 -25.38 2.53
N GLU A 150 -1.79 -24.52 2.03
CA GLU A 150 -0.73 -23.91 2.81
C GLU A 150 -1.27 -23.09 3.99
N ASN A 151 -2.29 -22.25 3.74
CA ASN A 151 -2.95 -21.50 4.80
C ASN A 151 -3.64 -22.40 5.83
N ASP A 152 -4.30 -23.48 5.39
CA ASP A 152 -4.97 -24.43 6.28
C ASP A 152 -3.94 -25.17 7.16
N LEU A 153 -2.78 -25.56 6.61
CA LEU A 153 -1.66 -26.15 7.35
C LEU A 153 -1.10 -25.19 8.40
N TYR A 154 -0.88 -23.93 8.01
CA TYR A 154 -0.42 -22.89 8.92
C TYR A 154 -1.38 -22.67 10.10
N GLU A 155 -2.69 -22.61 9.85
CA GLU A 155 -3.70 -22.48 10.91
C GLU A 155 -3.71 -23.68 11.87
N ILE A 156 -3.43 -24.90 11.37
CA ILE A 156 -3.31 -26.10 12.20
C ILE A 156 -2.08 -26.00 13.10
N GLN A 157 -0.92 -25.63 12.53
CA GLN A 157 0.31 -25.41 13.30
C GLN A 157 0.08 -24.36 14.39
N LYS A 158 -0.53 -23.22 14.04
CA LYS A 158 -0.87 -22.15 14.98
C LYS A 158 -1.76 -22.59 16.15
N ARG A 159 -2.67 -23.56 15.93
CA ARG A 159 -3.51 -24.10 17.02
C ARG A 159 -2.76 -25.08 17.91
N ALA A 160 -1.75 -25.77 17.38
CA ALA A 160 -0.91 -26.69 18.13
C ALA A 160 0.09 -25.94 19.05
N TYR A 161 0.60 -24.79 18.61
CA TYR A 161 1.35 -23.86 19.47
C TYR A 161 0.38 -23.00 20.30
N LYS A 162 0.58 -22.87 21.62
CA LYS A 162 -0.33 -22.14 22.51
C LYS A 162 -0.43 -20.66 22.13
N TRP A 163 -1.52 -20.25 21.47
CA TRP A 163 -2.31 -18.99 21.50
C TRP A 163 -1.66 -17.60 21.69
N LYS A 164 -0.34 -17.46 21.90
CA LYS A 164 0.30 -16.19 22.23
C LYS A 164 0.67 -15.34 21.01
N ASP A 165 0.79 -15.95 19.82
CA ASP A 165 1.40 -15.25 18.69
C ASP A 165 0.33 -14.65 17.75
N ILE A 166 0.10 -13.35 17.89
CA ILE A 166 -0.71 -12.54 16.97
C ILE A 166 0.12 -12.29 15.70
N GLN A 167 0.19 -13.30 14.82
CA GLN A 167 0.97 -13.21 13.59
C GLN A 167 0.33 -12.27 12.56
N ILE A 168 1.15 -11.38 12.00
CA ILE A 168 0.80 -10.52 10.89
C ILE A 168 1.16 -11.23 9.59
N LYS A 169 0.16 -11.76 8.88
CA LYS A 169 0.39 -12.46 7.61
C LYS A 169 0.73 -11.48 6.50
N SER A 170 1.85 -11.72 5.82
CA SER A 170 2.18 -11.02 4.58
C SER A 170 1.30 -11.52 3.44
N LEU A 171 0.79 -10.61 2.61
CA LEU A 171 -0.01 -10.98 1.44
C LEU A 171 0.93 -11.27 0.28
N VAL A 172 1.09 -12.54 -0.10
CA VAL A 172 1.94 -12.97 -1.23
C VAL A 172 1.09 -13.50 -2.39
N GLY A 173 1.50 -13.24 -3.63
CA GLY A 173 0.84 -13.79 -4.81
C GLY A 173 1.82 -14.11 -5.94
N HIS A 174 1.51 -15.13 -6.73
CA HIS A 174 2.37 -15.54 -7.84
C HIS A 174 1.89 -14.95 -9.17
N ILE A 175 2.72 -14.12 -9.78
CA ILE A 175 2.51 -13.63 -11.15
C ILE A 175 3.18 -14.61 -12.10
N GLY A 176 2.42 -15.14 -13.06
CA GLY A 176 2.95 -16.14 -13.99
C GLY A 176 2.49 -15.94 -15.44
N ARG A 177 3.08 -16.74 -16.32
CA ARG A 177 2.68 -16.87 -17.72
C ARG A 177 2.07 -18.23 -17.99
N SER A 178 0.98 -18.23 -18.74
CA SER A 178 0.23 -19.42 -19.15
C SER A 178 0.51 -19.80 -20.61
N PHE A 179 1.14 -18.91 -21.40
CA PHE A 179 1.19 -19.02 -22.86
C PHE A 179 2.61 -19.05 -23.44
N THR A 180 3.63 -19.08 -22.60
CA THR A 180 4.99 -19.39 -23.03
C THR A 180 5.11 -20.91 -23.17
N PRO A 181 5.66 -21.43 -24.28
CA PRO A 181 6.02 -22.83 -24.33
C PRO A 181 6.98 -23.10 -23.17
N GLU A 182 6.65 -24.08 -22.32
CA GLU A 182 7.56 -24.55 -21.30
C GLU A 182 8.88 -24.89 -22.00
N LYS A 183 9.97 -24.26 -21.58
CA LYS A 183 11.26 -24.93 -21.79
C LYS A 183 11.14 -26.23 -21.00
N PRO A 184 11.41 -27.40 -21.61
CA PRO A 184 11.36 -28.65 -20.87
C PRO A 184 12.22 -28.48 -19.61
N ALA A 185 11.68 -28.91 -18.46
CA ALA A 185 12.43 -28.96 -17.23
C ALA A 185 13.75 -29.69 -17.54
N LYS A 186 14.89 -29.02 -17.33
CA LYS A 186 16.17 -29.71 -17.35
C LYS A 186 16.13 -30.65 -16.15
N ASP A 187 16.18 -31.95 -16.39
CA ASP A 187 16.37 -32.95 -15.36
C ASP A 187 17.56 -32.53 -14.49
N GLU A 188 17.41 -32.57 -13.16
CA GLU A 188 18.38 -32.10 -12.17
C GLU A 188 19.71 -32.89 -12.15
N ASN A 189 19.95 -33.78 -13.12
CA ASN A 189 21.13 -34.64 -13.18
C ASN A 189 22.09 -34.38 -14.35
N ASP A 190 21.91 -33.32 -15.14
CA ASP A 190 22.84 -33.01 -16.23
C ASP A 190 23.82 -31.88 -15.87
N LEU A 191 24.93 -32.26 -15.21
CA LEU A 191 26.09 -31.42 -14.89
C LEU A 191 26.99 -31.17 -16.13
N SER A 192 26.40 -30.97 -17.30
CA SER A 192 27.12 -30.51 -18.47
C SER A 192 27.06 -28.98 -18.58
N VAL A 193 28.20 -28.33 -18.34
CA VAL A 193 28.39 -26.90 -18.58
C VAL A 193 28.39 -26.66 -20.10
N GLU A 194 27.20 -26.50 -20.67
CA GLU A 194 27.05 -25.98 -22.02
C GLU A 194 27.57 -24.54 -22.03
N LYS A 195 28.74 -24.34 -22.66
CA LYS A 195 29.28 -23.02 -22.97
C LYS A 195 28.24 -22.25 -23.76
N ILE A 196 27.57 -21.30 -23.11
CA ILE A 196 26.63 -20.38 -23.74
C ILE A 196 27.43 -19.56 -24.76
N ASN A 197 27.23 -19.89 -26.03
CA ASN A 197 27.80 -19.16 -27.15
C ASN A 197 27.07 -17.81 -27.24
N HIS A 198 27.63 -16.78 -26.59
CA HIS A 198 27.08 -15.41 -26.54
C HIS A 198 27.01 -14.67 -27.89
N ASN A 199 27.36 -15.32 -29.01
CA ASN A 199 27.51 -14.69 -30.32
C ASN A 199 26.44 -15.04 -31.37
N ARG A 200 25.30 -15.65 -31.01
CA ARG A 200 24.18 -15.80 -31.95
C ARG A 200 23.06 -14.79 -31.70
N LEU A 201 23.15 -13.70 -32.47
CA LEU A 201 22.04 -12.94 -33.04
C LEU A 201 21.16 -12.17 -32.05
N VAL A 202 21.70 -11.07 -31.52
CA VAL A 202 20.87 -9.94 -31.08
C VAL A 202 20.85 -8.91 -32.22
N SER A 203 20.05 -9.19 -33.25
CA SER A 203 19.60 -8.12 -34.14
C SER A 203 18.88 -7.08 -33.27
N ARG A 204 19.25 -5.81 -33.46
CA ARG A 204 18.63 -4.63 -32.82
C ARG A 204 17.22 -4.39 -33.37
N ASP A 205 16.35 -5.39 -33.29
CA ASP A 205 14.98 -5.23 -33.73
C ASP A 205 14.24 -4.52 -32.59
N PHE A 206 14.24 -3.19 -32.62
CA PHE A 206 13.21 -2.42 -31.95
C PHE A 206 11.84 -3.01 -32.36
N LEU A 207 10.90 -3.11 -31.41
CA LEU A 207 9.53 -3.55 -31.73
C LEU A 207 9.00 -2.72 -32.90
N ASP A 208 8.85 -3.33 -34.08
CA ASP A 208 8.28 -2.63 -35.23
C ASP A 208 6.77 -2.47 -35.01
N GLU A 209 6.40 -1.29 -34.51
CA GLU A 209 5.01 -0.89 -34.23
C GLU A 209 4.12 -0.99 -35.48
N LYS A 210 4.72 -0.89 -36.67
CA LYS A 210 4.00 -0.95 -37.96
C LYS A 210 3.83 -2.36 -38.49
N SER A 211 4.47 -3.37 -37.89
CA SER A 211 4.27 -4.75 -38.31
C SER A 211 2.81 -5.17 -38.14
N ASN A 212 2.30 -6.01 -39.05
CA ASN A 212 0.90 -6.47 -39.06
C ASN A 212 0.46 -7.13 -37.73
N LEU A 213 1.41 -7.61 -36.92
CA LEU A 213 1.18 -8.21 -35.60
C LEU A 213 0.84 -7.18 -34.50
N PHE A 214 1.26 -5.92 -34.67
CA PHE A 214 1.10 -4.83 -33.69
C PHE A 214 0.27 -3.65 -34.20
N ALA A 215 0.09 -3.51 -35.52
CA ALA A 215 -0.69 -2.41 -36.14
C ALA A 215 -2.14 -2.30 -35.64
N LEU A 216 -2.81 -3.43 -35.39
CA LEU A 216 -4.15 -3.49 -34.78
C LEU A 216 -4.10 -3.74 -33.26
N GLY A 217 -2.91 -3.77 -32.67
CA GLY A 217 -2.69 -4.05 -31.25
C GLY A 217 -3.25 -2.96 -30.33
N LYS A 218 -3.55 -3.33 -29.08
CA LYS A 218 -3.81 -2.36 -28.02
C LYS A 218 -2.62 -2.30 -27.10
N TRP A 219 -2.42 -1.16 -26.48
CA TRP A 219 -1.22 -0.86 -25.70
C TRP A 219 -1.58 -0.53 -24.26
N CYS A 220 -0.70 -0.92 -23.35
CA CYS A 220 -0.72 -0.46 -21.97
C CYS A 220 0.38 0.59 -21.82
N TYR A 221 0.02 1.79 -21.39
CA TYR A 221 0.92 2.93 -21.25
C TYR A 221 1.18 3.23 -19.78
N ASP A 222 2.46 3.41 -19.46
CA ASP A 222 2.87 4.02 -18.19
C ASP A 222 2.92 5.54 -18.36
N THR A 223 2.04 6.26 -17.65
CA THR A 223 2.03 7.73 -17.71
C THR A 223 2.97 8.34 -16.65
N PRO A 224 3.49 9.56 -16.83
CA PRO A 224 4.19 10.28 -15.77
C PRO A 224 3.37 10.33 -14.48
N GLY A 225 4.04 10.16 -13.33
CA GLY A 225 3.37 10.33 -12.03
C GLY A 225 3.06 11.80 -11.77
N THR A 226 1.84 12.11 -11.33
CA THR A 226 1.48 13.47 -10.92
C THR A 226 1.96 13.75 -9.49
N VAL A 227 2.43 14.96 -9.22
CA VAL A 227 2.75 15.45 -7.87
C VAL A 227 1.45 15.96 -7.24
N GLN A 228 1.09 15.46 -6.06
CA GLN A 228 -0.10 15.94 -5.33
C GLN A 228 0.35 16.89 -4.20
N PRO A 229 -0.15 18.13 -4.14
CA PRO A 229 0.31 19.13 -3.17
C PRO A 229 0.08 18.69 -1.71
N ASP A 230 -0.99 17.94 -1.44
CA ASP A 230 -1.33 17.44 -0.12
C ASP A 230 -0.38 16.34 0.42
N GLN A 231 0.52 15.83 -0.42
CA GLN A 231 1.48 14.80 0.00
C GLN A 231 2.73 15.47 0.58
N VAL A 232 3.02 15.18 1.85
CA VAL A 232 4.24 15.65 2.52
C VAL A 232 5.51 14.99 1.97
N ILE A 233 5.41 13.89 1.20
CA ILE A 233 6.56 13.20 0.60
C ILE A 233 7.46 14.11 -0.24
N HIS A 234 6.92 15.18 -0.81
CA HIS A 234 7.67 16.12 -1.63
C HIS A 234 8.55 17.07 -0.80
N LEU A 235 8.27 17.18 0.50
CA LEU A 235 9.07 17.94 1.46
C LEU A 235 10.21 17.11 2.05
N LEU A 236 10.19 15.80 1.82
CA LEU A 236 11.12 14.85 2.43
C LEU A 236 12.35 14.62 1.55
N THR A 237 13.50 14.52 2.19
CA THR A 237 14.72 14.02 1.57
C THR A 237 14.64 12.50 1.34
N THR A 238 15.57 11.94 0.56
CA THR A 238 15.61 10.51 0.30
C THR A 238 15.75 9.68 1.58
N GLU A 239 16.56 10.13 2.54
CA GLU A 239 16.72 9.45 3.83
C GLU A 239 15.41 9.47 4.65
N GLU A 240 14.77 10.63 4.75
CA GLU A 240 13.48 10.79 5.45
C GLU A 240 12.36 9.98 4.79
N LEU A 241 12.36 9.87 3.46
CA LEU A 241 11.41 9.04 2.71
C LEU A 241 11.54 7.56 3.06
N VAL A 242 12.77 7.07 3.21
CA VAL A 242 13.06 5.67 3.57
C VAL A 242 12.56 5.33 4.98
N LEU A 243 12.56 6.30 5.89
CA LEU A 243 12.02 6.16 7.25
C LEU A 243 10.48 6.25 7.27
N THR A 244 9.92 7.15 6.47
CA THR A 244 8.48 7.45 6.47
C THR A 244 7.66 6.35 5.79
N LEU A 245 8.15 5.79 4.68
CA LEU A 245 7.43 4.77 3.93
C LEU A 245 7.66 3.37 4.53
N PRO A 246 6.60 2.62 4.87
CA PRO A 246 6.74 1.28 5.42
C PRO A 246 7.36 0.31 4.40
N LYS A 247 8.34 -0.49 4.84
CA LYS A 247 9.01 -1.52 4.04
C LYS A 247 8.44 -2.92 4.27
N SER A 248 7.98 -3.15 5.49
CA SER A 248 7.32 -4.35 6.00
C SER A 248 5.89 -4.02 6.43
N VAL A 249 5.17 -5.03 6.92
CA VAL A 249 3.79 -4.83 7.39
C VAL A 249 3.77 -3.88 8.58
N ILE A 250 2.89 -2.89 8.55
CA ILE A 250 2.74 -1.91 9.63
C ILE A 250 2.26 -2.64 10.88
N CYS A 251 3.04 -2.50 11.95
CA CYS A 251 2.63 -2.95 13.27
C CYS A 251 1.79 -1.86 13.96
N PRO A 252 0.52 -2.11 14.30
CA PRO A 252 -0.34 -1.12 14.95
C PRO A 252 0.19 -0.79 16.35
N ARG A 253 0.34 0.50 16.64
CA ARG A 253 0.73 0.99 17.98
C ARG A 253 -0.48 1.59 18.68
N VAL A 254 -0.95 0.93 19.74
CA VAL A 254 -2.18 1.33 20.43
C VAL A 254 -1.85 2.12 21.70
N PHE A 255 -2.50 3.26 21.87
CA PHE A 255 -2.35 4.16 23.01
C PHE A 255 -3.71 4.47 23.64
N ASN A 256 -3.72 4.71 24.95
CA ASN A 256 -4.90 5.20 25.67
C ASN A 256 -4.71 6.67 26.04
N ILE A 257 -5.26 7.57 25.22
CA ILE A 257 -5.04 9.03 25.30
C ILE A 257 -6.19 9.69 26.06
N ARG A 258 -5.86 10.62 26.96
CA ARG A 258 -6.83 11.43 27.72
C ARG A 258 -7.07 12.79 27.05
N PRO A 259 -8.23 13.43 27.25
CA PRO A 259 -8.42 14.82 26.84
C PRO A 259 -7.31 15.73 27.41
N GLY A 260 -6.85 16.69 26.62
CA GLY A 260 -5.72 17.56 26.94
C GLY A 260 -4.33 16.94 26.69
N GLN A 261 -4.26 15.78 26.03
CA GLN A 261 -3.01 15.17 25.57
C GLN A 261 -2.85 15.27 24.05
N THR A 262 -1.61 15.28 23.61
CA THR A 262 -1.17 15.34 22.21
C THR A 262 -0.37 14.10 21.87
N LEU A 263 -0.61 13.53 20.69
CA LEU A 263 0.19 12.47 20.10
C LEU A 263 0.90 12.98 18.84
N PHE A 264 2.23 12.88 18.84
CA PHE A 264 3.07 13.14 17.68
C PHE A 264 3.44 11.84 16.96
N ILE A 265 3.41 11.87 15.63
CA ILE A 265 4.02 10.87 14.75
C ILE A 265 5.24 11.52 14.12
N ALA A 266 6.42 11.26 14.68
CA ALA A 266 7.64 11.98 14.30
C ALA A 266 7.41 13.50 14.31
N GLY A 267 8.19 14.25 13.53
CA GLY A 267 7.93 15.67 13.23
C GLY A 267 6.91 15.90 12.11
N LEU A 268 6.22 14.84 11.67
CA LEU A 268 5.37 14.83 10.48
C LEU A 268 3.88 15.02 10.78
N GLY A 269 3.42 14.62 11.95
CA GLY A 269 2.00 14.64 12.29
C GLY A 269 1.78 14.86 13.77
N ARG A 270 0.74 15.60 14.12
CA ARG A 270 0.33 15.88 15.50
C ARG A 270 -1.18 15.74 15.61
N VAL A 271 -1.66 15.09 16.66
CA VAL A 271 -3.08 14.98 16.98
C VAL A 271 -3.28 15.41 18.42
N ASP A 272 -3.93 16.56 18.59
CA ASP A 272 -4.34 17.05 19.90
C ASP A 272 -5.72 16.51 20.20
N PHE A 273 -5.88 15.79 21.30
CA PHE A 273 -7.18 15.36 21.78
C PHE A 273 -7.74 16.43 22.72
N VAL A 274 -8.67 17.24 22.22
CA VAL A 274 -9.15 18.44 22.91
C VAL A 274 -10.16 18.06 23.99
N GLU A 275 -11.26 17.43 23.61
CA GLU A 275 -12.35 17.07 24.51
C GLU A 275 -13.10 15.83 24.02
N SER A 276 -13.74 15.14 24.95
CA SER A 276 -14.70 14.07 24.68
C SER A 276 -15.90 14.17 25.60
N THR A 277 -17.01 13.56 25.19
CA THR A 277 -18.17 13.34 26.07
C THR A 277 -17.69 12.66 27.37
N GLU A 278 -18.08 13.24 28.51
CA GLU A 278 -17.70 12.78 29.86
C GLU A 278 -16.19 12.78 30.15
N ASN A 279 -15.37 13.48 29.35
CA ASN A 279 -13.91 13.52 29.48
C ASN A 279 -13.23 12.13 29.52
N LEU A 280 -13.84 11.14 28.85
CA LEU A 280 -13.35 9.78 28.81
C LEU A 280 -12.10 9.65 27.91
N SER A 281 -11.15 8.81 28.33
CA SER A 281 -9.98 8.48 27.52
C SER A 281 -10.37 7.64 26.30
N LEU A 282 -9.71 7.91 25.17
CA LEU A 282 -9.92 7.20 23.93
C LEU A 282 -8.74 6.32 23.58
N ARG A 283 -9.02 5.25 22.84
CA ARG A 283 -7.99 4.37 22.31
C ARG A 283 -7.62 4.81 20.90
N PHE A 284 -6.35 5.14 20.71
CA PHE A 284 -5.77 5.52 19.43
C PHE A 284 -4.96 4.34 18.89
N ALA A 285 -5.30 3.86 17.70
CA ALA A 285 -4.51 2.89 16.96
C ALA A 285 -3.71 3.62 15.89
N VAL A 286 -2.41 3.81 16.12
CA VAL A 286 -1.52 4.51 15.20
C VAL A 286 -1.02 3.54 14.14
N MET A 287 -1.29 3.88 12.89
CA MET A 287 -0.89 3.15 11.69
C MET A 287 0.13 3.99 10.91
N ALA A 288 1.40 3.73 11.18
CA ALA A 288 2.53 4.46 10.59
C ALA A 288 3.76 3.54 10.54
N SER A 289 4.78 3.90 9.73
CA SER A 289 6.06 3.19 9.74
C SER A 289 6.61 3.07 11.15
N ILE A 290 7.13 1.88 11.50
CA ILE A 290 7.69 1.62 12.84
C ILE A 290 8.89 2.51 13.14
N GLU A 291 9.59 2.95 12.09
CA GLU A 291 10.73 3.85 12.19
C GLU A 291 10.33 5.25 12.65
N LEU A 292 9.08 5.67 12.48
CA LEU A 292 8.59 6.96 12.95
C LEU A 292 8.23 6.86 14.43
N PRO A 293 8.98 7.51 15.34
CA PRO A 293 8.70 7.45 16.77
C PRO A 293 7.37 8.13 17.12
N ILE A 294 6.74 7.66 18.20
CA ILE A 294 5.53 8.26 18.75
C ILE A 294 5.87 8.94 20.07
N THR A 295 5.56 10.23 20.16
CA THR A 295 5.75 11.01 21.39
C THR A 295 4.40 11.48 21.89
N VAL A 296 4.10 11.25 23.17
CA VAL A 296 2.84 11.70 23.80
C VAL A 296 3.18 12.69 24.91
N CYS A 297 2.50 13.83 24.93
CA CYS A 297 2.68 14.86 25.94
C CYS A 297 1.35 15.56 26.28
N TYR A 298 1.37 16.45 27.27
CA TYR A 298 0.24 17.35 27.50
C TYR A 298 0.22 18.45 26.42
N THR A 299 -0.98 18.80 25.95
CA THR A 299 -1.17 19.74 24.83
C THR A 299 -0.58 21.12 25.13
N GLN A 300 -0.58 21.56 26.39
CA GLN A 300 0.00 22.84 26.82
C GLN A 300 1.52 22.94 26.57
N HIS A 301 2.24 21.81 26.50
CA HIS A 301 3.69 21.76 26.25
C HIS A 301 4.03 21.31 24.82
N ALA A 302 3.03 21.04 23.98
CA ALA A 302 3.26 20.40 22.69
C ALA A 302 4.12 21.24 21.74
N GLU A 303 3.94 22.57 21.72
CA GLU A 303 4.77 23.47 20.90
C GLU A 303 6.21 23.56 21.38
N GLU A 304 6.41 23.67 22.70
CA GLU A 304 7.75 23.71 23.31
C GLU A 304 8.51 22.39 23.06
N ILE A 305 7.84 21.26 23.24
CA ILE A 305 8.40 19.92 22.99
C ILE A 305 8.72 19.75 21.50
N TYR A 306 7.83 20.19 20.61
CA TYR A 306 8.09 20.11 19.17
C TYR A 306 9.34 20.91 18.80
N ASN A 307 9.43 22.18 19.22
CA ASN A 307 10.53 23.06 18.86
C ASN A 307 11.88 22.62 19.45
N SER A 308 11.87 22.06 20.66
CA SER A 308 13.09 21.60 21.34
C SER A 308 13.60 20.25 20.85
N LEU A 309 12.68 19.34 20.47
CA LEU A 309 13.04 17.96 20.09
C LEU A 309 13.05 17.72 18.57
N LEU A 310 12.67 18.71 17.74
CA LEU A 310 12.75 18.59 16.28
C LEU A 310 14.20 18.27 15.86
N GLY A 311 14.36 17.26 15.00
CA GLY A 311 15.68 16.79 14.55
C GLY A 311 16.40 15.82 15.51
N THR A 312 15.87 15.59 16.73
CA THR A 312 16.39 14.57 17.65
C THR A 312 15.81 13.19 17.34
N GLN A 313 16.31 12.14 18.00
CA GLN A 313 15.78 10.77 17.87
C GLN A 313 14.32 10.64 18.30
N ALA A 314 13.80 11.54 19.14
CA ALA A 314 12.40 11.52 19.58
C ALA A 314 11.41 11.89 18.48
N PHE A 315 11.86 12.65 17.47
CA PHE A 315 11.03 13.06 16.33
C PHE A 315 11.52 12.45 15.01
N ARG A 316 12.82 12.16 14.88
CA ARG A 316 13.53 11.43 13.81
C ARG A 316 13.37 11.95 12.37
N VAL A 317 12.22 12.51 12.00
CA VAL A 317 11.93 13.16 10.72
C VAL A 317 11.29 14.51 11.04
N PRO A 318 11.80 15.65 10.54
CA PRO A 318 12.96 15.77 9.65
C PRO A 318 14.28 15.37 10.33
N CYS A 319 15.24 14.91 9.54
CA CYS A 319 16.62 14.66 9.98
C CYS A 319 17.61 15.40 9.09
N GLY A 320 18.79 15.70 9.64
CA GLY A 320 19.88 16.33 8.89
C GLY A 320 20.50 17.54 9.59
N SER A 321 21.12 18.41 8.80
CA SER A 321 21.84 19.59 9.28
C SER A 321 20.91 20.66 9.85
N SER A 322 21.46 21.61 10.61
CA SER A 322 20.69 22.78 11.10
C SER A 322 20.05 23.59 9.96
N GLU A 323 20.69 23.63 8.77
CA GLU A 323 20.12 24.28 7.58
C GLU A 323 18.88 23.56 7.06
N ARG A 324 18.87 22.22 7.07
CA ARG A 324 17.72 21.40 6.68
C ARG A 324 16.52 21.64 7.58
N LEU A 325 16.75 21.79 8.89
CA LEU A 325 15.71 22.08 9.87
C LEU A 325 15.11 23.49 9.68
N LYS A 326 15.92 24.49 9.28
CA LYS A 326 15.42 25.83 8.96
C LYS A 326 14.50 25.86 7.73
N GLN A 327 14.68 24.92 6.80
CA GLN A 327 13.81 24.76 5.63
C GLN A 327 12.56 23.93 5.93
N TRP A 328 12.46 23.32 7.11
CA TRP A 328 11.30 22.52 7.49
C TRP A 328 10.11 23.44 7.75
N PRO A 329 8.96 23.24 7.07
CA PRO A 329 7.83 24.12 7.26
C PRO A 329 7.13 23.89 8.60
N ALA A 330 6.46 24.93 9.08
CA ALA A 330 5.69 24.86 10.33
C ALA A 330 4.50 23.90 10.19
N LEU A 331 4.06 23.36 11.33
CA LEU A 331 2.83 22.59 11.41
C LEU A 331 1.63 23.55 11.37
N GLU A 332 0.68 23.28 10.49
CA GLU A 332 -0.62 23.97 10.47
C GLU A 332 -1.74 22.97 10.76
N GLY A 333 -2.74 23.47 11.49
CA GLY A 333 -3.74 22.66 12.17
C GLY A 333 -5.11 22.76 11.54
N ARG A 334 -5.90 21.70 11.68
CA ARG A 334 -7.31 21.67 11.31
C ARG A 334 -8.14 21.04 12.41
N GLU A 335 -9.18 21.74 12.83
CA GLU A 335 -10.14 21.23 13.82
C GLU A 335 -11.06 20.18 13.20
N ILE A 336 -11.25 19.10 13.94
CA ILE A 336 -12.05 17.95 13.54
C ILE A 336 -12.95 17.54 14.70
N SER A 337 -14.25 17.47 14.43
CA SER A 337 -15.22 16.89 15.36
C SER A 337 -15.70 15.54 14.84
N LEU A 338 -15.65 14.52 15.69
CA LEU A 338 -16.10 13.16 15.37
C LEU A 338 -17.28 12.76 16.26
N MET A 339 -18.19 12.00 15.67
CA MET A 339 -19.26 11.31 16.39
C MET A 339 -19.00 9.81 16.33
N ALA A 340 -19.18 9.12 17.45
CA ALA A 340 -19.03 7.69 17.50
C ALA A 340 -20.05 6.99 16.61
N ARG A 341 -19.63 5.88 16.01
CA ARG A 341 -20.53 4.99 15.28
C ARG A 341 -21.36 4.15 16.25
N GLU A 342 -22.50 3.66 15.78
CA GLU A 342 -23.38 2.78 16.57
C GLU A 342 -22.73 1.42 16.89
N GLU A 343 -21.75 1.00 16.07
CA GLU A 343 -21.08 -0.28 16.21
C GLU A 343 -20.11 -0.28 17.41
N PRO A 344 -20.38 -1.07 18.48
CA PRO A 344 -19.57 -1.06 19.68
C PRO A 344 -18.19 -1.68 19.44
N ASN A 345 -17.20 -1.22 20.22
CA ASN A 345 -15.82 -1.73 20.19
C ASN A 345 -15.18 -1.76 18.78
N SER A 346 -15.56 -0.81 17.93
CA SER A 346 -14.99 -0.59 16.61
C SER A 346 -14.34 0.80 16.51
N ILE A 347 -13.39 0.98 15.61
CA ILE A 347 -12.89 2.31 15.28
C ILE A 347 -14.03 3.10 14.64
N SER A 348 -14.22 4.33 15.11
CA SER A 348 -15.29 5.22 14.65
C SER A 348 -14.87 5.97 13.38
N ALA A 349 -13.61 6.43 13.31
CA ALA A 349 -13.03 7.08 12.14
C ALA A 349 -11.50 6.99 12.16
N ASP A 350 -10.88 7.17 10.99
CA ASP A 350 -9.43 7.38 10.88
C ASP A 350 -9.11 8.87 10.70
N LEU A 351 -8.21 9.40 11.52
CA LEU A 351 -7.58 10.70 11.33
C LEU A 351 -6.34 10.52 10.46
N VAL A 352 -6.42 10.91 9.18
CA VAL A 352 -5.36 10.72 8.20
C VAL A 352 -4.42 11.92 8.22
N LEU A 353 -3.12 11.67 8.40
CA LEU A 353 -2.07 12.67 8.50
C LEU A 353 -1.11 12.55 7.31
N SER A 354 -1.58 12.97 6.14
CA SER A 354 -0.87 12.88 4.85
C SER A 354 -0.11 11.54 4.71
N SER A 355 1.20 11.58 4.46
CA SER A 355 2.04 10.39 4.26
C SER A 355 2.69 9.88 5.55
N ALA A 356 2.45 10.52 6.69
CA ALA A 356 2.94 10.07 8.00
C ALA A 356 2.21 8.82 8.49
N GLY A 357 0.95 8.65 8.07
CA GLY A 357 0.10 7.54 8.46
C GLY A 357 -1.31 8.01 8.83
N TRP A 358 -1.99 7.23 9.67
CA TRP A 358 -3.28 7.61 10.23
C TRP A 358 -3.45 7.11 11.66
N VAL A 359 -4.39 7.71 12.37
CA VAL A 359 -4.77 7.31 13.73
C VAL A 359 -6.23 6.85 13.70
N GLY A 360 -6.45 5.57 13.94
CA GLY A 360 -7.79 5.01 14.14
C GLY A 360 -8.29 5.33 15.55
N VAL A 361 -9.40 6.06 15.65
CA VAL A 361 -9.98 6.47 16.94
C VAL A 361 -11.11 5.54 17.32
N ASN A 362 -10.94 4.79 18.42
CA ASN A 362 -12.01 3.98 19.00
C ASN A 362 -12.78 4.81 20.06
N MET A 363 -14.06 5.02 19.79
CA MET A 363 -15.01 5.71 20.65
C MET A 363 -16.14 4.76 21.02
N THR A 364 -16.78 4.95 22.17
CA THR A 364 -18.01 4.20 22.50
C THR A 364 -19.21 4.84 21.82
N PRO A 365 -20.22 4.05 21.40
CA PRO A 365 -21.42 4.59 20.77
C PRO A 365 -22.04 5.75 21.57
N GLY A 366 -22.46 6.81 20.87
CA GLY A 366 -23.02 8.02 21.49
C GLY A 366 -21.99 9.06 21.97
N GLN A 367 -20.69 8.76 21.94
CA GLN A 367 -19.67 9.74 22.28
C GLN A 367 -19.42 10.74 21.13
N MET A 368 -19.08 11.96 21.52
CA MET A 368 -18.51 13.00 20.68
C MET A 368 -17.07 13.26 21.11
N ALA A 369 -16.19 13.57 20.16
CA ALA A 369 -14.83 13.97 20.47
C ALA A 369 -14.33 15.03 19.49
N LYS A 370 -13.54 15.97 20.00
CA LYS A 370 -12.88 17.01 19.20
C LYS A 370 -11.38 16.84 19.20
N PHE A 371 -10.81 17.05 18.04
CA PHE A 371 -9.38 16.90 17.78
C PHE A 371 -8.86 18.12 17.03
N HIS A 372 -7.59 18.43 17.23
CA HIS A 372 -6.85 19.35 16.39
C HIS A 372 -5.68 18.59 15.75
N CYS A 373 -5.78 18.36 14.45
CA CYS A 373 -4.78 17.58 13.71
C CYS A 373 -3.86 18.53 12.96
N TRP A 374 -2.56 18.26 12.97
CA TRP A 374 -1.56 19.09 12.31
C TRP A 374 -0.61 18.27 11.45
N THR A 375 -0.19 18.88 10.35
CA THR A 375 0.85 18.38 9.45
C THR A 375 1.66 19.56 8.90
N PRO A 376 2.84 19.32 8.31
CA PRO A 376 3.63 20.38 7.68
C PRO A 376 2.79 21.12 6.63
N GLU A 377 2.67 22.44 6.79
CA GLU A 377 1.80 23.33 5.98
C GLU A 377 0.32 22.90 5.92
N GLY A 378 -0.16 22.12 6.90
CA GLY A 378 -1.55 21.65 6.96
C GLY A 378 -1.91 20.65 5.84
N ARG A 379 -0.90 20.11 5.14
CA ARG A 379 -1.08 19.24 3.99
C ARG A 379 -1.73 17.91 4.38
N GLY A 380 -2.76 17.51 3.63
CA GLY A 380 -3.28 16.15 3.65
C GLY A 380 -3.93 15.70 4.97
N ILE A 381 -4.55 16.63 5.71
CA ILE A 381 -5.35 16.32 6.90
C ILE A 381 -6.78 15.96 6.48
N TYR A 382 -7.15 14.69 6.61
CA TYR A 382 -8.47 14.19 6.25
C TYR A 382 -9.08 13.32 7.33
N VAL A 383 -10.40 13.29 7.36
CA VAL A 383 -11.17 12.35 8.18
C VAL A 383 -11.73 11.26 7.28
N ARG A 384 -11.47 10.01 7.63
CA ARG A 384 -12.10 8.86 7.00
C ARG A 384 -13.21 8.35 7.90
N SER A 385 -14.44 8.75 7.59
CA SER A 385 -15.62 8.37 8.36
C SER A 385 -15.86 6.86 8.35
N THR A 386 -15.52 6.18 7.25
CA THR A 386 -15.47 4.70 7.18
C THR A 386 -14.02 4.26 7.35
N PRO A 387 -13.62 3.78 8.53
CA PRO A 387 -12.22 3.44 8.79
C PRO A 387 -11.76 2.28 7.91
N LEU A 388 -10.48 2.21 7.60
CA LEU A 388 -9.91 1.15 6.75
C LEU A 388 -10.03 -0.22 7.40
N GLN A 389 -9.76 -0.27 8.70
CA GLN A 389 -9.79 -1.47 9.54
C GLN A 389 -10.60 -1.14 10.79
N LYS A 390 -11.70 -1.86 11.01
CA LYS A 390 -12.63 -1.57 12.10
C LYS A 390 -12.10 -2.01 13.46
N TYR A 391 -11.26 -3.03 13.48
CA TYR A 391 -10.87 -3.73 14.71
C TYR A 391 -9.36 -3.75 14.93
N ILE A 392 -8.60 -2.90 14.21
CA ILE A 392 -7.14 -2.88 14.30
C ILE A 392 -6.64 -2.51 15.70
N HIS A 393 -7.42 -1.74 16.48
CA HIS A 393 -7.13 -1.41 17.88
C HIS A 393 -7.17 -2.60 18.84
N LEU A 394 -7.63 -3.76 18.37
CA LEU A 394 -7.60 -5.04 19.12
C LEU A 394 -6.31 -5.83 18.86
N LEU A 395 -5.55 -5.53 17.79
CA LEU A 395 -4.22 -6.11 17.56
C LEU A 395 -3.21 -5.41 18.47
N ARG A 396 -3.14 -5.84 19.72
CA ARG A 396 -2.25 -5.31 20.75
C ARG A 396 -2.01 -6.36 21.83
N GLY A 397 -0.92 -6.22 22.55
CA GLY A 397 -0.65 -6.98 23.76
C GLY A 397 -1.39 -6.42 24.98
N ASN A 398 -0.90 -6.81 26.16
CA ASN A 398 -1.46 -6.34 27.41
C ASN A 398 -1.15 -4.85 27.62
N LYS A 399 -1.87 -4.24 28.56
CA LYS A 399 -1.55 -2.88 29.00
C LYS A 399 -0.72 -2.97 30.28
N PRO A 400 0.56 -2.59 30.26
CA PRO A 400 1.32 -2.44 31.50
C PRO A 400 0.65 -1.42 32.42
N ARG A 401 0.80 -1.60 33.74
CA ARG A 401 0.27 -0.63 34.71
C ARG A 401 0.94 0.72 34.50
N ASP A 402 0.16 1.79 34.61
CA ASP A 402 0.58 3.19 34.47
C ASP A 402 1.20 3.60 33.12
N CYS A 403 1.22 2.72 32.12
CA CYS A 403 1.61 3.04 30.75
C CYS A 403 0.44 3.58 29.92
N ILE A 404 0.74 4.55 29.05
CA ILE A 404 -0.20 5.06 28.04
C ILE A 404 -0.29 4.11 26.84
N MET A 405 0.83 3.48 26.49
CA MET A 405 0.96 2.55 25.38
C MET A 405 0.61 1.12 25.81
N TYR A 406 -0.02 0.36 24.91
CA TYR A 406 -0.17 -1.08 25.04
C TYR A 406 1.05 -1.79 24.47
N ASP A 407 1.36 -2.98 24.97
CA ASP A 407 2.43 -3.80 24.40
C ASP A 407 2.16 -4.05 22.91
N MET A 408 3.24 -4.08 22.13
CA MET A 408 3.16 -4.39 20.71
C MET A 408 2.64 -5.82 20.52
N PRO A 409 1.89 -6.09 19.44
CA PRO A 409 1.69 -7.48 19.04
C PRO A 409 3.06 -8.08 18.68
N GLU A 410 3.32 -9.31 19.12
CA GLU A 410 4.58 -10.01 18.82
C GLU A 410 4.76 -10.18 17.30
N LEU A 411 5.88 -9.70 16.77
CA LEU A 411 6.30 -9.84 15.38
C LEU A 411 7.22 -11.06 15.30
N HIS A 412 6.70 -12.22 14.92
CA HIS A 412 7.54 -13.27 14.37
C HIS A 412 7.58 -13.05 12.87
N GLU A 413 8.70 -12.51 12.37
CA GLU A 413 9.06 -12.74 10.97
C GLU A 413 9.24 -14.25 10.81
N ASP A 414 8.75 -14.83 9.72
CA ASP A 414 9.05 -16.22 9.41
C ASP A 414 10.59 -16.30 9.31
N ASP A 415 11.25 -16.81 10.36
CA ASP A 415 12.68 -17.10 10.30
C ASP A 415 12.85 -18.13 9.18
N GLU A 416 13.39 -17.66 8.05
CA GLU A 416 13.94 -18.52 7.01
C GLU A 416 15.09 -19.32 7.63
N GLU A 417 14.88 -20.64 7.73
CA GLU A 417 15.86 -21.72 7.77
C GLU A 417 16.86 -21.78 8.95
N GLU A 418 16.77 -22.88 9.72
CA GLU A 418 17.92 -23.77 9.97
C GLU A 418 17.56 -25.22 9.64
#